data_AF-A0A345Z0U6-F1
#
_entry.id   AF-A0A345Z0U6-F1
#
_cell.length_a   1.000
_cell.length_b   1.000
_cell.length_c   1.000
_cell.angle_alpha   90.00
_cell.angle_beta   90.00
_cell.angle_gamma   90.00
#
_symmetry.space_group_name_H-M   'P 1'
#
loop_
_entity.id
_entity.type
_entity.pdbx_description
1 polymer ?
#
loop_
_entity_poly.entity_id
_entity_poly.type
_entity_poly.pdbx_seq_one_letter_code
_entity_poly.pdbx_strand_id
1 'polypeptide(L)'
;SPKPDKKREKGPSSAGNAESTPALQLTPENRWDSAARHKELLFIDDNPLIVQSTGEKNDCRSVRAKLPIPESGIFYYEVTILEKGEHNGIFIGLGTKETPSDKKSVGQSEGTYAYSNRGSFWGHEVKDCSHCNKGRPLITGNLKFNRNDVIGCGVDWAKSQIIYTLNKELLKTTDLKVDSAADLYPCVSLFHSGAKIEANFGKKKFILDIAKAFEN
;
A
#
# COMPACT_ATOMS: atom_id res chain seq x y z
N SER A 1 -28.28 -49.26 -53.48
CA SER A 1 -26.83 -49.00 -53.38
C SER A 1 -26.53 -48.03 -52.25
N PRO A 2 -25.94 -48.46 -51.12
CA PRO A 2 -25.44 -47.58 -50.08
C PRO A 2 -23.89 -47.59 -50.03
N LYS A 3 -23.27 -46.40 -49.89
CA LYS A 3 -21.84 -46.17 -49.60
C LYS A 3 -21.68 -44.74 -49.01
N PRO A 4 -20.64 -44.43 -48.21
CA PRO A 4 -20.40 -44.96 -46.87
C PRO A 4 -20.07 -43.83 -45.85
N ASP A 5 -19.94 -44.22 -44.59
CA ASP A 5 -19.53 -43.43 -43.43
C ASP A 5 -18.30 -42.53 -43.62
N LYS A 6 -18.39 -41.29 -43.11
CA LYS A 6 -17.22 -40.49 -42.73
C LYS A 6 -17.20 -40.27 -41.21
N LYS A 7 -16.33 -41.05 -40.57
CA LYS A 7 -15.75 -40.78 -39.24
C LYS A 7 -14.54 -39.86 -39.39
N ARG A 8 -14.23 -39.14 -38.30
CA ARG A 8 -13.06 -38.25 -37.99
C ARG A 8 -13.40 -36.75 -38.09
N GLU A 9 -13.06 -35.90 -37.13
CA GLU A 9 -12.05 -35.99 -36.07
C GLU A 9 -12.46 -35.05 -34.92
N LYS A 10 -12.36 -35.52 -33.67
CA LYS A 10 -12.35 -34.65 -32.48
C LYS A 10 -11.02 -33.89 -32.51
N GLY A 11 -11.07 -32.58 -32.75
CA GLY A 11 -9.94 -31.69 -32.48
C GLY A 11 -9.61 -31.67 -30.98
N PRO A 12 -8.33 -31.56 -30.60
CA PRO A 12 -7.93 -31.56 -29.21
C PRO A 12 -8.32 -30.26 -28.50
N SER A 13 -8.59 -30.47 -27.21
CA SER A 13 -8.74 -29.51 -26.12
C SER A 13 -7.59 -28.50 -26.00
N SER A 14 -7.95 -27.39 -25.34
CA SER A 14 -7.11 -26.42 -24.63
C SER A 14 -6.71 -25.17 -25.41
N ALA A 15 -7.52 -24.13 -25.28
CA ALA A 15 -6.97 -22.82 -24.99
C ALA A 15 -7.00 -22.70 -23.47
N GLY A 16 -5.86 -22.97 -22.84
CA GLY A 16 -5.67 -22.60 -21.45
C GLY A 16 -5.97 -21.12 -21.30
N ASN A 17 -6.74 -20.76 -20.27
CA ASN A 17 -6.69 -19.41 -19.75
C ASN A 17 -5.26 -19.20 -19.28
N ALA A 18 -4.41 -18.64 -20.15
CA ALA A 18 -3.20 -18.00 -19.70
C ALA A 18 -3.67 -16.86 -18.80
N GLU A 19 -3.55 -17.03 -17.48
CA GLU A 19 -3.62 -15.91 -16.55
C GLU A 19 -2.56 -14.91 -17.03
N SER A 20 -3.01 -13.85 -17.68
CA SER A 20 -2.14 -12.74 -18.04
C SER A 20 -1.53 -12.21 -16.75
N THR A 21 -0.20 -12.15 -16.67
CA THR A 21 0.51 -11.50 -15.57
C THR A 21 -0.15 -10.13 -15.32
N PRO A 22 -0.59 -9.83 -14.09
CA PRO A 22 -1.29 -8.58 -13.82
C PRO A 22 -0.39 -7.39 -14.20
N ALA A 23 -0.90 -6.51 -15.04
CA ALA A 23 -0.12 -5.36 -15.51
C ALA A 23 0.09 -4.35 -14.37
N LEU A 24 1.35 -3.97 -14.12
CA LEU A 24 1.70 -2.91 -13.19
C LEU A 24 1.13 -1.55 -13.67
N GLN A 25 0.32 -0.93 -12.83
CA GLN A 25 -0.24 0.40 -13.04
C GLN A 25 0.62 1.43 -12.29
N LEU A 26 1.42 2.19 -13.03
CA LEU A 26 2.23 3.27 -12.48
C LEU A 26 1.44 4.57 -12.39
N THR A 27 1.70 5.39 -11.38
CA THR A 27 1.13 6.73 -11.23
C THR A 27 2.24 7.78 -11.04
N PRO A 28 3.16 7.95 -12.01
CA PRO A 28 4.33 8.82 -11.84
C PRO A 28 3.97 10.29 -11.64
N GLU A 29 2.78 10.73 -12.05
CA GLU A 29 2.24 12.07 -11.83
C GLU A 29 1.72 12.32 -10.40
N ASN A 30 1.56 11.24 -9.61
CA ASN A 30 1.07 11.33 -8.24
C ASN A 30 2.12 11.95 -7.31
N ARG A 31 1.63 12.52 -6.22
CA ARG A 31 2.39 13.27 -5.20
C ARG A 31 1.52 13.47 -3.98
N TRP A 32 2.13 13.83 -2.86
CA TRP A 32 1.37 14.23 -1.67
C TRP A 32 0.54 15.49 -1.97
N ASP A 33 -0.74 15.46 -1.57
CA ASP A 33 -1.67 16.55 -1.81
C ASP A 33 -1.57 17.61 -0.72
N SER A 34 -1.28 18.85 -1.09
CA SER A 34 -1.24 19.99 -0.15
C SER A 34 -2.58 20.24 0.53
N ALA A 35 -3.70 19.93 -0.13
CA ALA A 35 -5.04 20.13 0.42
C ALA A 35 -5.46 19.02 1.40
N ALA A 36 -4.88 17.82 1.26
CA ALA A 36 -5.13 16.66 2.13
C ALA A 36 -3.92 16.34 3.02
N ARG A 37 -3.24 17.38 3.49
CA ARG A 37 -2.04 17.32 4.33
C ARG A 37 -2.31 18.01 5.66
N HIS A 38 -1.92 17.36 6.76
CA HIS A 38 -1.91 18.01 8.07
C HIS A 38 -0.99 19.25 8.08
N LYS A 39 -1.41 20.33 8.73
CA LYS A 39 -0.69 21.63 8.74
C LYS A 39 0.75 21.55 9.28
N GLU A 40 1.03 20.58 10.15
CA GLU A 40 2.35 20.36 10.77
C GLU A 40 3.24 19.38 9.97
N LEU A 41 2.80 18.98 8.77
CA LEU A 41 3.63 18.30 7.79
C LEU A 41 4.11 19.31 6.75
N LEU A 42 5.43 19.41 6.57
CA LEU A 42 6.04 20.30 5.59
C LEU A 42 6.55 19.51 4.39
N PHE A 43 6.47 20.13 3.21
CA PHE A 43 7.21 19.67 2.05
C PHE A 43 8.62 20.25 2.12
N ILE A 44 9.62 19.39 1.99
CA ILE A 44 11.02 19.81 2.04
C ILE A 44 11.46 20.24 0.64
N ASP A 45 12.13 21.39 0.56
CA ASP A 45 12.60 22.00 -0.70
C ASP A 45 11.49 22.13 -1.76
N ASP A 46 10.27 22.46 -1.32
CA ASP A 46 9.05 22.52 -2.15
C ASP A 46 8.74 21.23 -2.93
N ASN A 47 9.33 20.10 -2.52
CA ASN A 47 9.13 18.81 -3.16
C ASN A 47 7.95 18.06 -2.51
N PRO A 48 6.80 17.91 -3.20
CA PRO A 48 5.62 17.24 -2.66
C PRO A 48 5.77 15.72 -2.59
N LEU A 49 6.98 15.18 -2.75
CA LEU A 49 7.31 13.78 -2.47
C LEU A 49 8.01 13.61 -1.13
N ILE A 50 8.62 14.67 -0.58
CA ILE A 50 9.39 14.64 0.66
C ILE A 50 8.60 15.36 1.74
N VAL A 51 8.20 14.63 2.78
CA VAL A 51 7.40 15.16 3.89
C VAL A 51 8.16 15.01 5.20
N GLN A 52 8.16 16.08 6.00
CA GLN A 52 8.69 16.07 7.35
C GLN A 52 7.64 16.52 8.37
N SER A 53 7.55 15.78 9.48
CA SER A 53 6.77 16.16 10.65
C SER A 53 7.52 17.20 11.49
N THR A 54 6.84 18.29 11.82
CA THR A 54 7.39 19.40 12.63
C THR A 54 6.68 19.65 13.94
N GLY A 55 5.56 18.97 14.18
CA GLY A 55 4.77 19.23 15.38
C GLY A 55 5.39 18.60 16.62
N GLU A 56 5.50 19.39 17.68
CA GLU A 56 6.17 19.04 18.93
C GLU A 56 5.35 18.09 19.79
N LYS A 57 4.02 18.13 19.66
CA LYS A 57 3.12 17.25 20.41
C LYS A 57 3.05 15.88 19.74
N ASN A 58 2.95 14.85 20.57
CA ASN A 58 2.65 13.49 20.16
C ASN A 58 1.21 13.42 19.63
N ASP A 59 1.06 13.55 18.32
CA ASP A 59 -0.24 13.59 17.64
C ASP A 59 -0.12 13.08 16.21
N CYS A 60 -1.22 12.55 15.68
CA CYS A 60 -1.25 11.99 14.34
C CYS A 60 -1.29 13.09 13.28
N ARG A 61 -0.33 13.03 12.36
CA ARG A 61 -0.26 13.94 11.21
C ARG A 61 -0.24 13.11 9.95
N SER A 62 -1.30 13.20 9.15
CA SER A 62 -1.41 12.41 7.92
C SER A 62 -1.32 13.27 6.68
N VAL A 63 -0.85 12.65 5.60
CA VAL A 63 -0.95 13.22 4.25
C VAL A 63 -1.38 12.14 3.27
N ARG A 64 -2.32 12.51 2.41
CA ARG A 64 -2.85 11.65 1.34
C ARG A 64 -2.29 12.10 -0.01
N ALA A 65 -2.10 11.16 -0.93
CA ALA A 65 -1.71 11.48 -2.28
C ALA A 65 -2.86 12.13 -3.05
N LYS A 66 -2.54 12.86 -4.13
CA LYS A 66 -3.50 13.65 -4.90
C LYS A 66 -4.47 12.79 -5.71
N LEU A 67 -3.98 11.68 -6.25
CA LEU A 67 -4.76 10.77 -7.09
C LEU A 67 -5.02 9.45 -6.36
N PRO A 68 -6.21 8.85 -6.55
CA PRO A 68 -6.48 7.50 -6.07
C PRO A 68 -5.62 6.48 -6.81
N ILE A 69 -5.54 5.28 -6.25
CA ILE A 69 -4.90 4.15 -6.91
C ILE A 69 -5.80 3.66 -8.07
N PRO A 70 -5.24 3.25 -9.22
CA PRO A 70 -6.03 2.62 -10.27
C PRO A 70 -6.68 1.33 -9.76
N GLU A 71 -7.96 1.09 -10.07
CA GLU A 71 -8.73 -0.09 -9.61
C GLU A 71 -8.56 -1.33 -10.52
N SER A 72 -7.40 -1.49 -11.13
CA SER A 72 -7.08 -2.64 -11.99
C SER A 72 -5.60 -2.98 -11.93
N GLY A 73 -5.26 -4.23 -12.28
CA GLY A 73 -3.88 -4.71 -12.28
C GLY A 73 -3.22 -4.65 -10.90
N ILE A 74 -1.93 -4.33 -10.88
CA ILE A 74 -1.17 -4.13 -9.65
C ILE A 74 -0.86 -2.64 -9.51
N PHE A 75 -1.25 -2.03 -8.39
CA PHE A 75 -0.74 -0.73 -7.97
C PHE A 75 0.37 -0.90 -6.94
N TYR A 76 1.43 -0.09 -7.01
CA TYR A 76 2.53 -0.14 -6.05
C TYR A 76 3.26 1.21 -5.94
N TYR A 77 3.65 1.58 -4.72
CA TYR A 77 4.52 2.71 -4.43
C TYR A 77 5.50 2.38 -3.30
N GLU A 78 6.63 3.10 -3.26
CA GLU A 78 7.64 2.94 -2.22
C GLU A 78 7.77 4.23 -1.39
N VAL A 79 8.13 4.06 -0.12
CA VAL A 79 8.42 5.15 0.81
C VAL A 79 9.76 4.87 1.49
N THR A 80 10.72 5.78 1.31
CA THR A 80 12.01 5.75 1.99
C THR A 80 11.91 6.50 3.31
N ILE A 81 12.34 5.89 4.41
CA ILE A 81 12.41 6.54 5.72
C ILE A 81 13.72 7.33 5.83
N LEU A 82 13.69 8.62 5.54
CA LEU A 82 14.88 9.47 5.62
C LEU A 82 15.28 9.76 7.08
N GLU A 83 14.29 9.98 7.94
CA GLU A 83 14.46 10.12 9.39
C GLU A 83 13.29 9.45 10.10
N LYS A 84 13.57 8.68 11.16
CA LYS A 84 12.51 7.99 11.91
C LYS A 84 11.80 8.90 12.94
N GLY A 85 12.39 10.04 13.27
CA GLY A 85 12.01 10.87 14.42
C GLY A 85 12.43 10.27 15.76
N GLU A 86 11.89 10.82 16.85
CA GLU A 86 12.28 10.45 18.22
C GLU A 86 11.88 9.00 18.56
N HIS A 87 10.67 8.59 18.18
CA HIS A 87 10.06 7.32 18.58
C HIS A 87 9.31 6.64 17.44
N ASN A 88 8.74 5.46 17.73
CA ASN A 88 7.93 4.71 16.78
C ASN A 88 6.55 5.35 16.58
N GLY A 89 6.25 5.72 15.35
CA GLY A 89 4.95 6.27 14.98
C GLY A 89 4.84 6.63 13.51
N ILE A 90 5.43 5.81 12.64
CA ILE A 90 5.30 5.96 11.18
C ILE A 90 4.37 4.86 10.68
N PHE A 91 3.36 5.25 9.90
CA PHE A 91 2.38 4.37 9.29
C PHE A 91 2.34 4.64 7.79
N ILE A 92 2.43 3.59 6.98
CA ILE A 92 2.44 3.67 5.52
C ILE A 92 1.34 2.76 4.99
N GLY A 93 0.48 3.28 4.13
CA GLY A 93 -0.64 2.49 3.65
C GLY A 93 -1.58 3.20 2.71
N LEU A 94 -2.86 2.89 2.85
CA LEU A 94 -3.94 3.32 1.98
C LEU A 94 -5.06 3.91 2.82
N GLY A 95 -5.54 5.09 2.43
CA GLY A 95 -6.66 5.79 3.05
C GLY A 95 -7.72 6.18 2.04
N THR A 96 -8.90 6.53 2.53
CA THR A 96 -10.02 7.03 1.73
C THR A 96 -10.01 8.56 1.66
N LYS A 97 -10.85 9.15 0.80
CA LYS A 97 -11.04 10.60 0.73
C LYS A 97 -11.46 11.22 2.06
N GLU A 98 -12.29 10.49 2.82
CA GLU A 98 -12.84 10.89 4.12
C GLU A 98 -11.86 10.68 5.29
N THR A 99 -10.68 10.11 5.04
CA THR A 99 -9.68 9.89 6.09
C THR A 99 -9.22 11.23 6.66
N PRO A 100 -9.50 11.54 7.94
CA PRO A 100 -9.13 12.83 8.51
C PRO A 100 -7.61 12.95 8.61
N SER A 101 -7.04 14.07 8.15
CA SER A 101 -5.59 14.29 8.23
C SER A 101 -5.08 14.57 9.65
N ASP A 102 -5.99 14.83 10.59
CA ASP A 102 -5.73 15.47 11.90
C ASP A 102 -6.25 14.68 13.12
N LYS A 103 -6.90 13.54 12.95
CA LYS A 103 -7.59 12.84 14.07
C LYS A 103 -7.18 11.38 14.26
N LYS A 104 -6.78 10.68 13.20
CA LYS A 104 -6.49 9.25 13.22
C LYS A 104 -5.38 8.92 12.23
N SER A 105 -4.49 8.01 12.63
CA SER A 105 -3.49 7.46 11.71
C SER A 105 -4.17 6.62 10.64
N VAL A 106 -3.56 6.56 9.45
CA VAL A 106 -3.91 5.58 8.43
C VAL A 106 -3.88 4.18 9.05
N GLY A 107 -4.89 3.37 8.76
CA GLY A 107 -5.13 2.06 9.38
C GLY A 107 -6.09 2.09 10.58
N GLN A 108 -6.24 3.23 11.29
CA GLN A 108 -7.13 3.35 12.45
C GLN A 108 -8.58 3.70 12.10
N SER A 109 -8.80 4.22 10.90
CA SER A 109 -10.13 4.50 10.36
C SER A 109 -10.64 3.29 9.58
N GLU A 110 -11.95 3.11 9.57
CA GLU A 110 -12.62 2.10 8.75
C GLU A 110 -12.30 2.34 7.26
N GLY A 111 -12.14 1.26 6.50
CA GLY A 111 -11.73 1.32 5.09
C GLY A 111 -10.29 1.80 4.83
N THR A 112 -9.45 1.89 5.87
CA THR A 112 -8.03 2.28 5.73
C THR A 112 -7.09 1.19 6.23
N TYR A 113 -5.91 1.06 5.62
CA TYR A 113 -4.96 -0.01 5.90
C TYR A 113 -3.57 0.55 6.08
N ALA A 114 -2.78 -0.01 6.98
CA ALA A 114 -1.42 0.49 7.18
C ALA A 114 -0.43 -0.54 7.71
N TYR A 115 0.82 -0.39 7.31
CA TYR A 115 1.96 -1.01 7.94
C TYR A 115 2.70 0.02 8.78
N SER A 116 2.86 -0.27 10.07
CA SER A 116 3.53 0.62 11.02
C SER A 116 4.97 0.18 11.28
N ASN A 117 5.82 1.14 11.63
CA ASN A 117 7.23 0.90 11.93
C ASN A 117 7.48 0.05 13.19
N ARG A 118 6.41 -0.21 13.97
CA ARG A 118 6.41 -1.17 15.08
C ARG A 118 6.30 -2.63 14.64
N GLY A 119 6.17 -2.90 13.34
CA GLY A 119 5.95 -4.24 12.83
C GLY A 119 4.52 -4.72 13.02
N SER A 120 3.57 -3.81 12.82
CA SER A 120 2.15 -4.16 12.91
C SER A 120 1.36 -3.70 11.69
N PHE A 121 0.50 -4.58 11.18
CA PHE A 121 -0.47 -4.30 10.13
C PHE A 121 -1.80 -3.90 10.75
N TRP A 122 -2.37 -2.83 10.25
CA TRP A 122 -3.57 -2.22 10.76
C TRP A 122 -4.67 -2.36 9.74
N GLY A 123 -5.81 -2.79 10.24
CA GLY A 123 -7.04 -2.68 9.52
C GLY A 123 -7.42 -3.82 8.59
N HIS A 124 -6.80 -4.97 8.80
CA HIS A 124 -7.14 -6.22 8.12
C HIS A 124 -7.80 -7.16 9.13
N GLU A 125 -9.09 -7.41 8.95
CA GLU A 125 -9.81 -8.40 9.74
C GLU A 125 -9.43 -9.79 9.23
N VAL A 126 -8.58 -10.50 9.98
CA VAL A 126 -8.16 -11.87 9.67
C VAL A 126 -8.34 -12.75 10.90
N LYS A 127 -8.40 -14.06 10.67
CA LYS A 127 -8.48 -15.05 11.76
C LYS A 127 -7.33 -14.82 12.74
N ASP A 128 -7.67 -14.80 14.03
CA ASP A 128 -6.73 -14.62 15.15
C ASP A 128 -6.01 -13.26 15.20
N CYS A 129 -6.51 -12.23 14.48
CA CYS A 129 -6.03 -10.88 14.68
C CYS A 129 -6.44 -10.33 16.06
N SER A 130 -5.64 -9.40 16.59
CA SER A 130 -6.00 -8.67 17.80
C SER A 130 -6.79 -7.43 17.42
N HIS A 131 -7.58 -6.90 18.37
CA HIS A 131 -8.25 -5.61 18.19
C HIS A 131 -7.71 -4.61 19.19
N CYS A 132 -7.41 -3.39 18.74
CA CYS A 132 -7.07 -2.30 19.65
C CYS A 132 -8.30 -1.89 20.50
N ASN A 133 -8.12 -1.04 21.51
CA ASN A 133 -9.22 -0.58 22.39
C ASN A 133 -10.42 0.04 21.67
N LYS A 134 -10.26 0.45 20.40
CA LYS A 134 -11.34 1.00 19.56
C LYS A 134 -11.93 -0.03 18.58
N GLY A 135 -11.62 -1.32 18.76
CA GLY A 135 -12.11 -2.41 17.92
C GLY A 135 -11.45 -2.49 16.54
N ARG A 136 -10.40 -1.71 16.23
CA ARG A 136 -9.73 -1.81 14.93
C ARG A 136 -8.78 -3.02 14.91
N PRO A 137 -8.83 -3.88 13.87
CA PRO A 137 -7.94 -5.02 13.70
C PRO A 137 -6.47 -4.62 13.62
N LEU A 138 -5.64 -5.46 14.23
CA LEU A 138 -4.22 -5.27 14.39
C LEU A 138 -3.52 -6.63 14.37
N ILE A 139 -2.53 -6.76 13.49
CA ILE A 139 -1.67 -7.94 13.39
C ILE A 139 -0.26 -7.51 13.80
N THR A 140 0.25 -8.05 14.90
CA THR A 140 1.60 -7.72 15.43
C THR A 140 2.61 -8.83 15.16
N GLY A 141 3.90 -8.56 15.38
CA GLY A 141 4.97 -9.56 15.24
C GLY A 141 5.59 -9.62 13.85
N ASN A 142 5.24 -8.69 12.97
CA ASN A 142 5.89 -8.52 11.68
C ASN A 142 7.25 -7.81 11.84
N LEU A 143 8.03 -7.77 10.76
CA LEU A 143 9.31 -7.07 10.75
C LEU A 143 9.11 -5.59 11.12
N LYS A 144 10.09 -5.02 11.84
CA LYS A 144 10.11 -3.58 12.14
C LYS A 144 10.93 -2.88 11.08
N PHE A 145 10.68 -1.59 10.89
CA PHE A 145 11.48 -0.76 9.99
C PHE A 145 11.88 0.55 10.66
N ASN A 146 12.98 1.12 10.18
CA ASN A 146 13.66 2.27 10.73
C ASN A 146 14.19 3.18 9.62
N ARG A 147 14.98 4.19 10.02
CA ARG A 147 15.71 5.06 9.12
C ARG A 147 16.50 4.24 8.08
N ASN A 148 16.50 4.74 6.85
CA ASN A 148 17.10 4.17 5.64
C ASN A 148 16.39 2.94 5.05
N ASP A 149 15.35 2.41 5.72
CA ASP A 149 14.54 1.36 5.13
C ASP A 149 13.60 1.93 4.05
N VAL A 150 13.29 1.10 3.06
CA VAL A 150 12.32 1.38 1.99
C VAL A 150 11.14 0.44 2.13
N ILE A 151 9.95 1.02 2.28
CA ILE A 151 8.71 0.30 2.53
C ILE A 151 7.84 0.42 1.29
N GLY A 152 7.46 -0.71 0.73
CA GLY A 152 6.49 -0.75 -0.35
C GLY A 152 5.08 -0.92 0.18
N CYS A 153 4.12 -0.30 -0.51
CA CYS A 153 2.69 -0.55 -0.30
C CYS A 153 1.98 -0.60 -1.66
N GLY A 154 1.05 -1.54 -1.82
CA GLY A 154 0.34 -1.73 -3.07
C GLY A 154 -0.93 -2.55 -2.94
N VAL A 155 -1.59 -2.78 -4.07
CA VAL A 155 -2.77 -3.64 -4.20
C VAL A 155 -2.63 -4.48 -5.46
N ASP A 156 -2.81 -5.80 -5.32
CA ASP A 156 -3.12 -6.70 -6.43
C ASP A 156 -4.64 -6.84 -6.50
N TRP A 157 -5.25 -6.21 -7.51
CA TRP A 157 -6.71 -6.20 -7.65
C TRP A 157 -7.28 -7.53 -8.10
N ALA A 158 -6.50 -8.35 -8.82
CA ALA A 158 -6.95 -9.68 -9.22
C ALA A 158 -7.17 -10.58 -7.99
N LYS A 159 -6.35 -10.39 -6.94
CA LYS A 159 -6.45 -11.11 -5.67
C LYS A 159 -7.16 -10.33 -4.57
N SER A 160 -7.54 -9.08 -4.84
CA SER A 160 -7.98 -8.09 -3.84
C SER A 160 -7.05 -8.04 -2.63
N GLN A 161 -5.75 -8.16 -2.86
CA GLN A 161 -4.73 -8.34 -1.82
C GLN A 161 -3.92 -7.05 -1.64
N ILE A 162 -3.71 -6.65 -0.40
CA ILE A 162 -2.79 -5.57 -0.04
C ILE A 162 -1.37 -6.12 0.01
N ILE A 163 -0.44 -5.39 -0.60
CA ILE A 163 0.97 -5.74 -0.69
C ILE A 163 1.74 -4.83 0.26
N TYR A 164 2.64 -5.42 1.05
CA TYR A 164 3.68 -4.69 1.77
C TYR A 164 5.04 -5.29 1.50
N THR A 165 6.06 -4.45 1.37
CA THR A 165 7.46 -4.89 1.28
C THR A 165 8.33 -4.11 2.25
N LEU A 166 9.45 -4.71 2.62
CA LEU A 166 10.52 -4.06 3.38
C LEU A 166 11.84 -4.36 2.69
N ASN A 167 12.56 -3.33 2.24
CA ASN A 167 13.85 -3.45 1.58
C ASN A 167 13.81 -4.54 0.51
N LYS A 168 13.00 -4.34 -0.55
CA LYS A 168 12.72 -5.24 -1.70
C LYS A 168 12.09 -6.60 -1.38
N GLU A 169 12.01 -7.03 -0.13
CA GLU A 169 11.43 -8.33 0.24
C GLU A 169 9.91 -8.22 0.47
N LEU A 170 9.15 -9.12 -0.16
CA LEU A 170 7.70 -9.21 0.01
C LEU A 170 7.36 -9.75 1.40
N LEU A 171 6.51 -9.03 2.14
CA LEU A 171 6.02 -9.49 3.44
C LEU A 171 4.87 -10.49 3.26
N LYS A 172 4.66 -11.34 4.27
CA LYS A 172 3.54 -12.29 4.28
C LYS A 172 2.21 -11.53 4.39
N THR A 173 1.57 -11.31 3.24
CA THR A 173 0.37 -10.47 3.10
C THR A 173 -0.80 -11.18 2.43
N THR A 174 -0.74 -12.51 2.24
CA THR A 174 -1.73 -13.30 1.50
C THR A 174 -3.16 -13.14 2.01
N ASP A 175 -3.32 -12.98 3.33
CA ASP A 175 -4.62 -12.86 4.00
C ASP A 175 -5.08 -11.40 4.15
N LEU A 176 -4.25 -10.43 3.74
CA LEU A 176 -4.57 -9.01 3.85
C LEU A 176 -5.42 -8.57 2.65
N LYS A 177 -6.73 -8.51 2.83
CA LYS A 177 -7.67 -8.13 1.77
C LYS A 177 -8.05 -6.66 1.82
N VAL A 178 -8.40 -6.12 0.65
CA VAL A 178 -9.16 -4.87 0.53
C VAL A 178 -10.64 -5.20 0.70
N ASP A 179 -11.27 -4.59 1.71
CA ASP A 179 -12.70 -4.70 2.01
C ASP A 179 -13.47 -3.37 1.84
N SER A 180 -12.78 -2.28 1.53
CA SER A 180 -13.36 -0.96 1.28
C SER A 180 -13.95 -0.87 -0.12
N ALA A 181 -15.17 -0.34 -0.22
CA ALA A 181 -15.79 0.02 -1.50
C ALA A 181 -15.44 1.45 -1.96
N ALA A 182 -14.71 2.21 -1.15
CA ALA A 182 -14.30 3.58 -1.48
C ALA A 182 -12.95 3.62 -2.18
N ASP A 183 -12.76 4.61 -3.06
CA ASP A 183 -11.48 4.94 -3.68
C ASP A 183 -10.36 5.02 -2.63
N LEU A 184 -9.31 4.23 -2.88
CA LEU A 184 -8.13 4.21 -2.03
C LEU A 184 -7.04 5.12 -2.58
N TYR A 185 -6.33 5.79 -1.68
CA TYR A 185 -5.24 6.70 -1.98
C TYR A 185 -4.03 6.28 -1.16
N PRO A 186 -2.80 6.37 -1.70
CA PRO A 186 -1.60 6.31 -0.89
C PRO A 186 -1.69 7.32 0.24
N CYS A 187 -1.37 6.89 1.45
CA CYS A 187 -1.51 7.70 2.65
C CYS A 187 -0.45 7.30 3.68
N VAL A 188 0.15 8.30 4.32
CA VAL A 188 1.11 8.10 5.41
C VAL A 188 0.71 8.93 6.62
N SER A 189 1.05 8.42 7.82
CA SER A 189 0.89 9.14 9.07
C SER A 189 2.19 9.15 9.86
N LEU A 190 2.57 10.34 10.35
CA LEU A 190 3.76 10.59 11.17
C LEU A 190 3.32 11.14 12.52
N PHE A 191 3.65 10.43 13.61
CA PHE A 191 3.17 10.76 14.94
C PHE A 191 4.15 11.64 15.74
N HIS A 192 5.45 11.43 15.54
CA HIS A 192 6.50 12.14 16.27
C HIS A 192 7.12 13.24 15.41
N SER A 193 7.67 14.26 16.07
CA SER A 193 8.46 15.29 15.42
C SER A 193 9.72 14.69 14.77
N GLY A 194 10.20 15.35 13.72
CA GLY A 194 11.44 15.01 13.04
C GLY A 194 11.37 13.80 12.10
N ALA A 195 10.27 13.05 12.10
CA ALA A 195 10.07 11.98 11.12
C ALA A 195 10.02 12.58 9.70
N LYS A 196 10.82 12.03 8.78
CA LYS A 196 10.95 12.50 7.40
C LYS A 196 10.95 11.32 6.44
N ILE A 197 10.13 11.42 5.39
CA ILE A 197 9.94 10.36 4.39
C ILE A 197 10.02 10.92 2.98
N GLU A 198 10.40 10.08 2.02
CA GLU A 198 10.31 10.37 0.59
C GLU A 198 9.47 9.30 -0.10
N ALA A 199 8.50 9.70 -0.91
CA ALA A 199 7.67 8.80 -1.71
C ALA A 199 8.20 8.64 -3.13
N ASN A 200 8.10 7.42 -3.64
CA ASN A 200 8.28 7.08 -5.05
C ASN A 200 6.99 6.45 -5.59
N PHE A 201 6.24 7.18 -6.42
CA PHE A 201 5.03 6.70 -7.09
C PHE A 201 5.31 6.09 -8.49
N GLY A 202 6.56 5.68 -8.75
CA GLY A 202 7.02 5.15 -10.03
C GLY A 202 7.80 6.14 -10.90
N LYS A 203 8.18 7.31 -10.36
CA LYS A 203 9.10 8.24 -11.06
C LYS A 203 10.53 7.72 -11.10
N LYS A 204 10.93 6.99 -10.05
CA LYS A 204 12.21 6.30 -9.95
C LYS A 204 11.95 4.80 -10.05
N LYS A 205 12.94 4.04 -10.52
CA LYS A 205 12.87 2.57 -10.47
C LYS A 205 12.65 2.13 -9.02
N PHE A 206 11.69 1.24 -8.82
CA PHE A 206 11.46 0.60 -7.52
C PHE A 206 12.63 -0.29 -7.14
N ILE A 207 12.88 -0.43 -5.84
CA ILE A 207 13.86 -1.41 -5.36
C ILE A 207 13.30 -2.84 -5.43
N LEU A 208 11.98 -2.98 -5.31
CA LEU A 208 11.29 -4.24 -5.58
C LEU A 208 11.37 -4.57 -7.07
N ASP A 209 11.78 -5.80 -7.38
CA ASP A 209 11.61 -6.37 -8.71
C ASP A 209 10.17 -6.85 -8.86
N ILE A 210 9.30 -5.97 -9.35
CA ILE A 210 7.85 -6.25 -9.47
C ILE A 210 7.59 -7.41 -10.43
N ALA A 211 8.33 -7.50 -11.53
CA ALA A 211 8.16 -8.58 -12.50
C ALA A 211 8.41 -9.93 -11.80
N LYS A 212 9.53 -10.06 -11.09
CA LYS A 212 9.85 -11.27 -10.34
C LYS A 212 8.91 -11.53 -9.16
N ALA A 213 8.45 -10.49 -8.47
CA ALA A 213 7.63 -10.63 -7.26
C ALA A 213 6.20 -11.10 -7.53
N PHE A 214 5.68 -10.86 -8.74
CA PHE A 214 4.32 -11.20 -9.13
C PHE A 214 4.24 -12.04 -10.42
N GLU A 215 5.37 -12.55 -10.88
CA GLU A 215 5.42 -13.68 -11.83
C GLU A 215 4.81 -14.93 -11.16
N ASN A 216 3.87 -15.56 -11.87
CA ASN A 216 3.33 -16.88 -11.51
C ASN A 216 4.31 -17.98 -11.90
#